data_AF-A0A4S2S3H1-F1
#
_entry.id   AF-A0A4S2S3H1-F1
#
_cell.length_a   1.000
_cell.length_b   1.000
_cell.length_c   1.000
_cell.angle_alpha   90.00
_cell.angle_beta   90.00
_cell.angle_gamma   90.00
#
_symmetry.space_group_name_H-M   'P 1'
#
loop_
_entity.id
_entity.type
_entity.pdbx_description
1 polymer ?
#
loop_
_entity_poly.entity_id
_entity_poly.type
_entity_poly.pdbx_seq_one_letter_code
_entity_poly.pdbx_strand_id
1 'polypeptide(L)'
;MAPQHPTPPTGPGTPALVDFTVDLTAQEVLRRAQVMEALGSDWDPIEVLRGEEAAYDLLYSGLDEEQQRVYDDLVAAGVLPSRGGGHAAA
;
A
#
# COMPACT_ATOMS: atom_id res chain seq x y z
N MET A 1 12.42 30.95 -0.31
CA MET A 1 11.15 30.33 0.11
C MET A 1 11.02 30.56 1.61
N ALA A 2 10.28 31.59 2.02
CA ALA A 2 10.12 31.91 3.44
C ALA A 2 8.85 31.22 3.96
N PRO A 3 8.93 30.35 4.98
CA PRO A 3 7.75 29.79 5.59
C PRO A 3 7.59 30.37 7.00
N GLN A 4 6.64 31.28 7.21
CA GLN A 4 5.83 31.24 8.43
C GLN A 4 4.61 32.16 8.25
N HIS A 5 3.42 31.56 8.34
CA HIS A 5 2.18 32.29 8.56
C HIS A 5 2.30 33.07 9.89
N PRO A 6 1.81 34.31 9.97
CA PRO A 6 1.82 35.05 11.23
C PRO A 6 0.91 34.35 12.26
N THR A 7 1.46 34.05 13.43
CA THR A 7 0.66 33.64 14.59
C THR A 7 -0.32 34.77 14.94
N PRO A 8 -1.62 34.50 15.09
CA PRO A 8 -2.60 35.55 15.34
C PRO A 8 -2.37 36.14 16.75
N PRO A 9 -2.68 37.44 16.94
CA PRO A 9 -2.43 38.13 18.20
C PRO A 9 -3.28 37.55 19.34
N THR A 10 -2.62 37.26 20.47
CA THR A 10 -3.24 36.82 21.73
C THR A 10 -3.67 38.06 22.53
N GLY A 11 -4.87 38.59 22.23
CA GLY A 11 -5.51 39.68 22.98
C GLY A 11 -6.76 39.17 23.72
N PRO A 12 -7.32 39.92 24.69
CA PRO A 12 -8.54 39.51 25.38
C PRO A 12 -9.70 39.51 24.36
N GLY A 13 -10.08 38.31 23.92
CA GLY A 13 -10.97 38.08 22.78
C GLY A 13 -10.49 36.97 21.83
N THR A 14 -9.24 36.49 21.96
CA THR A 14 -8.77 35.30 21.24
C THR A 14 -9.57 34.08 21.72
N PRO A 15 -10.30 33.37 20.83
CA PRO A 15 -11.02 32.17 21.21
C PRO A 15 -10.04 31.15 21.80
N ALA A 16 -10.41 30.56 22.92
CA ALA A 16 -9.59 29.55 23.56
C ALA A 16 -9.33 28.39 22.58
N LEU A 17 -8.07 27.96 22.48
CA LEU A 17 -7.72 26.76 21.73
C LEU A 17 -8.43 25.58 22.40
N VAL A 18 -9.17 24.81 21.60
CA VAL A 18 -9.78 23.55 22.03
C VAL A 18 -8.81 22.42 21.77
N ASP A 19 -8.77 21.45 22.69
CA ASP A 19 -7.98 20.26 22.50
C ASP A 19 -8.53 19.44 21.31
N PHE A 20 -7.64 19.05 20.41
CA PHE A 20 -7.97 18.28 19.21
C PHE A 20 -7.10 17.03 19.18
N THR A 21 -7.66 15.94 19.67
CA THR A 21 -7.03 14.62 19.65
C THR A 21 -7.75 13.73 18.65
N VAL A 22 -6.99 13.01 17.81
CA VAL A 22 -7.53 12.01 16.88
C VAL A 22 -6.98 10.65 17.27
N ASP A 23 -7.87 9.68 17.49
CA ASP A 23 -7.49 8.28 17.65
C ASP A 23 -7.29 7.64 16.27
N LEU A 24 -6.03 7.53 15.85
CA LEU A 24 -5.67 6.92 14.57
C LEU A 24 -5.96 5.41 14.53
N THR A 25 -5.97 4.73 15.68
CA THR A 25 -6.30 3.30 15.73
C THR A 25 -7.77 3.08 15.42
N ALA A 26 -8.66 3.88 16.03
CA ALA A 26 -10.08 3.85 15.70
C ALA A 26 -10.34 4.23 14.23
N GLN A 27 -9.63 5.25 13.72
CA GLN A 27 -9.74 5.66 12.32
C GLN A 27 -9.29 4.57 11.35
N GLU A 28 -8.23 3.83 11.66
CA GLU A 28 -7.77 2.73 10.80
C GLU A 28 -8.76 1.55 10.76
N VAL A 29 -9.39 1.24 11.90
CA VAL A 29 -10.46 0.22 11.93
C VAL A 29 -11.62 0.64 11.04
N LEU A 30 -12.05 1.90 11.11
CA LEU A 30 -13.11 2.43 10.25
C LEU A 30 -12.71 2.41 8.77
N ARG A 31 -11.48 2.82 8.44
CA ARG A 31 -10.97 2.79 7.06
C ARG A 31 -11.01 1.36 6.50
N ARG A 32 -10.55 0.37 7.28
CA ARG A 32 -10.59 -1.05 6.86
C ARG A 32 -12.01 -1.54 6.65
N ALA A 33 -12.94 -1.21 7.56
CA ALA A 33 -14.34 -1.58 7.40
C ALA A 33 -14.95 -1.01 6.12
N GLN A 34 -14.70 0.28 5.84
CA GLN A 34 -15.16 0.93 4.61
C GLN A 34 -14.54 0.32 3.34
N VAL A 35 -13.25 -0.04 3.38
CA VAL A 35 -12.60 -0.73 2.27
C VAL A 35 -13.25 -2.10 2.02
N MET A 36 -13.49 -2.88 3.08
CA MET A 36 -14.15 -4.18 2.96
C MET A 36 -15.59 -4.05 2.43
N GLU A 37 -16.32 -3.02 2.85
CA GLU A 37 -17.65 -2.71 2.33
C GLU A 37 -17.61 -2.35 0.84
N ALA A 38 -16.64 -1.53 0.43
CA ALA A 38 -16.47 -1.12 -0.97
C ALA A 38 -16.06 -2.27 -1.90
N LEU A 39 -15.30 -3.26 -1.40
CA LEU A 39 -14.96 -4.47 -2.14
C LEU A 39 -16.20 -5.36 -2.38
N GLY A 40 -17.17 -5.33 -1.47
CA GLY A 40 -18.44 -6.04 -1.59
C GLY A 40 -18.35 -7.53 -1.25
N SER A 41 -19.52 -8.19 -1.21
CA SER A 41 -19.65 -9.60 -0.82
C SER A 41 -19.05 -10.58 -1.82
N ASP A 42 -18.93 -10.15 -3.08
CA ASP A 42 -18.53 -11.00 -4.19
C ASP A 42 -17.01 -11.00 -4.39
N TRP A 43 -16.27 -10.22 -3.60
CA TRP A 43 -14.81 -10.17 -3.65
C TRP A 43 -14.20 -11.48 -3.13
N ASP A 44 -13.55 -12.24 -4.00
CA ASP A 44 -12.74 -13.40 -3.65
C ASP A 44 -11.25 -13.00 -3.62
N PRO A 45 -10.65 -12.78 -2.43
CA PRO A 45 -9.25 -12.39 -2.33
C PRO A 45 -8.30 -13.46 -2.87
N ILE A 46 -8.68 -14.74 -2.85
CA ILE A 46 -7.84 -15.82 -3.36
C ILE A 46 -7.87 -15.83 -4.88
N GLU A 47 -9.01 -15.56 -5.51
CA GLU A 47 -9.12 -15.41 -6.96
C GLU A 47 -8.26 -14.25 -7.48
N VAL A 48 -8.30 -13.09 -6.79
CA VAL A 48 -7.45 -11.94 -7.12
C VAL A 48 -5.95 -12.28 -7.03
N LEU A 49 -5.52 -12.95 -5.94
CA LEU A 49 -4.12 -13.36 -5.77
C LEU A 49 -3.67 -14.36 -6.85
N ARG A 50 -4.54 -15.32 -7.22
CA ARG A 50 -4.23 -16.24 -8.32
C ARG A 50 -4.13 -15.51 -9.67
N GLY A 51 -4.99 -14.52 -9.90
CA GLY A 51 -4.94 -13.68 -11.09
C GLY A 51 -3.64 -12.88 -11.19
N GLU A 52 -3.17 -12.34 -10.07
CA GLU A 52 -1.89 -11.64 -9.99
C GLU A 52 -0.70 -12.57 -10.31
N GLU A 53 -0.64 -13.76 -9.70
CA GLU A 53 0.40 -14.77 -9.99
C GLU A 53 0.40 -15.15 -11.47
N ALA A 54 -0.78 -15.39 -12.06
CA ALA A 54 -0.92 -15.71 -13.49
C ALA A 54 -0.46 -14.55 -14.40
N ALA A 55 -0.70 -13.31 -14.00
CA ALA A 55 -0.22 -12.14 -14.72
C ALA A 55 1.31 -11.99 -14.65
N TYR A 56 1.91 -12.25 -13.48
CA TYR A 56 3.36 -12.30 -13.32
C TYR A 56 4.00 -13.38 -14.20
N ASP A 57 3.39 -14.57 -14.22
CA ASP A 57 3.81 -15.69 -15.06
C ASP A 57 3.78 -15.35 -16.54
N LEU A 58 2.76 -14.59 -16.98
CA LEU A 58 2.66 -14.10 -18.35
C LEU A 58 3.71 -13.03 -18.67
N LEU A 59 3.95 -12.08 -17.74
CA LEU A 59 4.90 -10.98 -17.93
C LEU A 59 6.32 -11.48 -18.19
N TYR A 60 6.72 -12.55 -17.49
CA TYR A 60 8.02 -13.20 -17.66
C TYR A 60 7.93 -14.50 -18.45
N SER A 61 6.90 -14.64 -19.29
CA SER A 61 6.81 -15.74 -20.24
C SER A 61 7.62 -15.46 -21.50
N GLY A 62 8.13 -16.51 -22.14
CA GLY A 62 8.79 -16.40 -23.45
C GLY A 62 10.11 -15.63 -23.43
N LEU A 63 10.78 -15.54 -22.28
CA LEU A 63 12.10 -14.94 -22.18
C LEU A 63 13.10 -15.75 -23.01
N ASP A 64 13.96 -15.03 -23.73
CA ASP A 64 15.14 -15.64 -24.34
C ASP A 64 16.22 -15.97 -23.28
N GLU A 65 17.32 -16.59 -23.71
CA GLU A 65 18.37 -17.05 -22.81
C GLU A 65 19.08 -15.93 -22.03
N GLU A 66 19.20 -14.74 -22.63
CA GLU A 66 19.82 -13.60 -21.97
C GLU A 66 18.85 -12.97 -20.96
N GLN A 67 17.60 -12.81 -21.36
CA GLN A 67 16.53 -12.31 -20.51
C GLN A 67 16.27 -13.23 -19.32
N GLN A 68 16.29 -14.55 -19.53
CA GLN A 68 16.13 -15.53 -18.45
C GLN A 68 17.27 -15.40 -17.43
N ARG A 69 18.52 -15.22 -17.89
CA ARG A 69 19.67 -15.04 -17.00
C ARG A 69 19.53 -13.78 -16.15
N VAL A 70 19.11 -12.67 -16.76
CA VAL A 70 18.87 -11.41 -16.02
C VAL A 70 17.72 -11.58 -15.03
N TYR A 71 16.64 -12.25 -15.41
CA TYR A 71 15.53 -12.56 -14.50
C TYR A 71 16.02 -13.37 -13.28
N ASP A 72 16.80 -14.42 -13.51
CA ASP A 72 17.34 -15.27 -12.44
C ASP A 72 18.25 -14.47 -11.49
N ASP A 73 19.10 -13.59 -12.03
CA ASP A 73 19.98 -12.70 -11.25
C ASP A 73 19.16 -11.72 -10.38
N LEU A 74 18.08 -11.17 -10.93
CA LEU A 74 17.20 -10.25 -10.20
C LEU A 74 16.42 -10.96 -9.08
N VAL A 75 16.00 -12.20 -9.30
CA VAL A 75 15.38 -13.04 -8.26
C VAL A 75 16.41 -13.36 -7.17
N ALA A 76 17.63 -13.75 -7.53
CA ALA A 76 18.69 -14.04 -6.57
C ALA A 76 19.09 -12.81 -5.73
N ALA A 77 19.04 -11.61 -6.31
CA ALA A 77 19.27 -10.35 -5.62
C ALA A 77 18.10 -9.88 -4.75
N GLY A 78 16.94 -10.56 -4.81
CA GLY A 78 15.72 -10.17 -4.10
C GLY A 78 15.03 -8.93 -4.67
N VAL A 79 15.39 -8.53 -5.91
CA VAL A 79 14.74 -7.43 -6.62
C VAL A 79 13.39 -7.89 -7.18
N LEU A 80 13.33 -9.12 -7.69
CA LEU A 80 12.10 -9.75 -8.12
C LEU A 80 11.68 -10.86 -7.13
N PRO A 81 10.37 -11.04 -6.91
CA PRO A 81 9.87 -12.13 -6.08
C PRO A 81 10.17 -13.48 -6.74
N SER A 82 10.46 -14.48 -5.92
CA SER A 82 10.55 -15.87 -6.39
C SER A 82 9.16 -16.38 -6.77
N ARG A 83 9.04 -17.02 -7.94
CA ARG A 83 7.79 -17.63 -8.42
C ARG A 83 7.20 -18.59 -7.38
N GLY A 84 5.90 -18.47 -7.08
CA GLY A 84 5.20 -19.26 -6.07
C GLY A 84 5.49 -18.87 -4.61
N GLY A 85 6.29 -17.82 -4.38
CA GLY A 85 6.57 -17.24 -3.07
C GLY A 85 5.80 -15.94 -2.88
N GLY A 86 4.47 -15.98 -2.97
CA GLY A 86 3.64 -14.81 -2.71
C GLY A 86 4.01 -14.20 -1.35
N HIS A 87 4.04 -12.86 -1.27
CA HIS A 87 4.41 -12.06 -0.08
C HIS A 87 3.57 -12.34 1.19
N ALA A 88 2.66 -13.31 1.16
CA ALA A 88 1.88 -13.78 2.30
C ALA A 88 2.61 -14.81 3.19
N ALA A 89 3.80 -15.27 2.80
CA ALA A 89 4.57 -16.30 3.52
C ALA A 89 5.78 -15.78 4.34
N ALA A 90 5.93 -14.46 4.51
CA ALA A 90 7.02 -13.85 5.29
C ALA A 90 6.50 -13.11 6.53
#